data_AF-A0ABD4SG33-F1
#
_entry.id   AF-A0ABD4SG33-F1
#
_cell.length_a   1.000
_cell.length_b   1.000
_cell.length_c   1.000
_cell.angle_alpha   90.00
_cell.angle_beta   90.00
_cell.angle_gamma   90.00
#
_symmetry.space_group_name_H-M   'P 1'
#
loop_
_entity.id
_entity.type
_entity.pdbx_description
1 polymer ?
#
loop_
_entity_poly.entity_id
_entity_poly.type
_entity_poly.pdbx_seq_one_letter_code
_entity_poly.pdbx_strand_id
1 'polypeptide(L)'
;SFRVASSQAAEAKIFIQFIALIIRARIYTLLRKRKAEMPGKPNYLSVPSALKELEKIELIRQPNGNYKLDHAVTATQKVILGAF
;
A
#
# COMPACT_ATOMS: atom_id res chain seq x y z
N SER A 1 11.85 17.72 5.36
CA SER A 1 11.79 19.01 6.06
C SER A 1 10.99 18.87 7.35
N PHE A 2 11.62 19.13 8.50
CA PHE A 2 11.00 19.09 9.84
C PHE A 2 10.47 20.48 10.25
N ARG A 3 9.96 21.26 9.29
CA ARG A 3 9.35 22.56 9.59
C ARG A 3 7.96 22.31 10.17
N VAL A 4 7.75 22.74 11.41
CA VAL A 4 6.51 22.64 12.18
C VAL A 4 6.37 23.90 13.05
N ALA A 5 5.15 24.36 13.27
CA ALA A 5 4.87 25.64 13.93
C ALA A 5 4.91 25.58 15.47
N SER A 6 4.81 24.40 16.06
CA SER A 6 4.81 24.19 17.52
C SER A 6 5.39 22.82 17.90
N SER A 7 5.73 22.65 19.18
CA SER A 7 6.15 21.37 19.76
C SER A 7 5.05 20.30 19.60
N GLN A 8 3.80 20.65 19.90
CA GLN A 8 2.65 19.75 19.72
C GLN A 8 2.56 19.22 18.28
N ALA A 9 2.75 20.10 17.28
CA ALA A 9 2.75 19.71 15.88
C ALA A 9 3.96 18.82 15.51
N ALA A 10 5.10 19.03 16.17
CA ALA A 10 6.28 18.18 16.02
C ALA A 10 6.02 16.76 16.54
N GLU A 11 5.47 16.64 17.75
CA GLU A 11 5.14 15.37 18.41
C GLU A 11 4.13 14.56 17.58
N ALA A 12 3.06 15.19 17.14
CA ALA A 12 2.06 14.55 16.27
C ALA A 12 2.70 14.04 14.96
N LYS A 13 3.61 14.82 14.35
CA LYS A 13 4.31 14.42 13.12
C LYS A 13 5.24 13.24 13.35
N ILE A 14 5.96 13.20 14.47
CA ILE A 14 6.80 12.05 14.85
C ILE A 14 5.92 10.81 15.05
N PHE A 15 4.81 10.95 15.76
CA PHE A 15 3.88 9.86 15.99
C PHE A 15 3.34 9.27 14.69
N ILE A 16 2.87 10.11 13.76
CA ILE A 16 2.41 9.66 12.43
C ILE A 16 3.54 8.96 11.66
N GLN A 17 4.76 9.50 11.70
CA GLN A 17 5.91 8.87 11.04
C GLN A 17 6.26 7.50 11.63
N PHE A 18 6.13 7.34 12.95
CA PHE A 18 6.35 6.07 13.64
C PHE A 18 5.32 5.02 13.20
N ILE A 19 4.03 5.38 13.20
CA ILE A 19 2.96 4.50 12.72
C ILE A 19 3.15 4.14 11.24
N ALA A 20 3.47 5.13 10.40
CA ALA A 20 3.76 4.91 8.99
C ALA A 20 4.95 3.97 8.77
N LEU A 21 5.98 4.04 9.63
CA LEU A 21 7.13 3.14 9.58
C LEU A 21 6.77 1.71 9.93
N ILE A 22 5.94 1.50 10.97
CA ILE A 22 5.43 0.16 11.35
C ILE A 22 4.64 -0.45 10.19
N ILE A 23 3.70 0.29 9.63
CA ILE A 23 2.87 -0.16 8.50
C ILE A 23 3.77 -0.50 7.31
N ARG A 24 4.73 0.37 6.96
CA ARG A 24 5.69 0.14 5.88
C ARG A 24 6.53 -1.12 6.11
N ALA A 25 7.01 -1.35 7.34
CA ALA A 25 7.83 -2.51 7.69
C ALA A 25 7.03 -3.82 7.58
N ARG A 26 5.75 -3.81 7.99
CA ARG A 26 4.85 -4.95 7.83
C ARG A 26 4.61 -5.26 6.35
N ILE A 27 4.26 -4.25 5.55
CA ILE A 27 4.04 -4.40 4.10
C ILE A 27 5.31 -4.94 3.42
N TYR A 28 6.48 -4.38 3.74
CA TYR A 28 7.76 -4.85 3.20
C TYR A 28 7.97 -6.34 3.48
N THR A 29 7.74 -6.79 4.70
CA THR A 29 7.95 -8.18 5.10
C THR A 29 7.05 -9.14 4.31
N LEU A 30 5.77 -8.79 4.17
CA LEU A 30 4.78 -9.56 3.42
C LEU A 30 5.13 -9.65 1.94
N LEU A 31 5.41 -8.51 1.29
CA LEU A 31 5.81 -8.46 -0.11
C LEU A 31 7.13 -9.21 -0.37
N ARG A 32 8.10 -9.13 0.57
CA ARG A 32 9.36 -9.86 0.46
C ARG A 32 9.17 -11.36 0.56
N LYS A 33 8.30 -11.84 1.46
CA LYS A 33 7.94 -13.25 1.56
C LYS A 33 7.31 -13.73 0.25
N ARG A 34 6.31 -13.00 -0.26
CA ARG A 34 5.67 -13.31 -1.55
C ARG A 34 6.68 -13.34 -2.70
N LYS A 35 7.61 -12.39 -2.73
CA LYS A 35 8.68 -12.33 -3.75
C LYS A 35 9.59 -13.56 -3.70
N ALA A 36 9.88 -14.10 -2.52
CA ALA A 36 10.74 -15.27 -2.36
C ALA A 36 10.08 -16.58 -2.82
N GLU A 37 8.75 -16.65 -2.82
CA GLU A 37 7.98 -17.80 -3.32
C GLU A 37 7.87 -17.83 -4.86
N MET A 38 8.27 -16.74 -5.53
CA MET A 38 8.14 -16.62 -6.98
C MET A 38 9.45 -17.03 -7.68
N PRO A 39 9.38 -17.76 -8.81
CA PRO A 39 10.57 -18.16 -9.55
C PRO A 39 11.30 -17.00 -10.25
N GLY A 40 10.66 -15.81 -10.33
CA GLY A 40 11.23 -14.61 -10.95
C GLY A 40 11.58 -13.51 -9.93
N LYS A 41 12.24 -12.44 -10.41
CA LYS A 41 12.52 -11.22 -9.63
C LYS A 41 11.59 -10.08 -10.07
N PRO A 42 10.28 -10.10 -9.74
CA PRO A 42 9.38 -9.02 -10.11
C PRO A 42 9.83 -7.70 -9.47
N ASN A 43 9.78 -6.63 -10.26
CA ASN A 43 10.11 -5.26 -9.85
C ASN A 43 8.95 -4.54 -9.15
N TYR A 44 7.73 -5.10 -9.23
CA TYR A 44 6.52 -4.52 -8.64
C TYR A 44 6.24 -4.93 -7.18
N LEU A 45 7.01 -5.86 -6.60
CA LEU A 45 6.89 -6.27 -5.18
C LEU A 45 7.75 -5.42 -4.22
N SER A 46 8.12 -4.20 -4.62
CA SER A 46 8.67 -3.20 -3.70
C SER A 46 7.51 -2.44 -3.04
N VAL A 47 7.68 -1.93 -1.81
CA VAL A 47 6.59 -1.21 -1.12
C VAL A 47 6.05 -0.04 -1.96
N PRO A 48 6.88 0.86 -2.52
CA PRO A 48 6.37 1.97 -3.34
C PRO A 48 5.68 1.48 -4.61
N SER A 49 6.22 0.47 -5.30
CA SER A 49 5.63 -0.04 -6.54
C SER A 49 4.30 -0.75 -6.29
N ALA A 50 4.21 -1.55 -5.23
CA ALA A 50 3.01 -2.27 -4.86
C ALA A 50 1.87 -1.32 -4.51
N LEU A 51 2.15 -0.28 -3.70
CA LEU A 51 1.14 0.73 -3.36
C LEU A 51 0.65 1.47 -4.59
N LYS A 52 1.55 1.94 -5.48
CA LYS A 52 1.16 2.58 -6.74
C LYS A 52 0.31 1.69 -7.65
N GLU A 53 0.52 0.38 -7.61
CA GLU A 53 -0.25 -0.57 -8.41
C GLU A 53 -1.65 -0.83 -7.81
N LEU A 54 -1.74 -0.87 -6.48
CA LEU A 54 -3.00 -1.02 -5.75
C LEU A 54 -3.86 0.25 -5.77
N GLU A 55 -3.25 1.44 -5.81
CA GLU A 55 -3.95 2.73 -5.97
C GLU A 55 -4.79 2.81 -7.26
N LYS A 56 -4.46 2.00 -8.27
CA LYS A 56 -5.23 1.90 -9.53
C LYS A 56 -6.53 1.10 -9.39
N ILE A 57 -6.78 0.46 -8.24
CA ILE A 57 -8.00 -0.31 -7.99
C ILE A 57 -9.07 0.67 -7.51
N GLU A 58 -10.02 0.99 -8.39
CA GLU A 58 -11.11 1.92 -8.10
C GLU A 58 -12.45 1.19 -7.89
N LEU A 59 -13.24 1.69 -6.94
CA LEU A 59 -14.59 1.22 -6.65
C LEU A 59 -15.61 2.31 -7.01
N ILE A 60 -16.59 1.98 -7.83
CA ILE A 60 -17.71 2.84 -8.18
C ILE A 60 -18.92 2.47 -7.34
N ARG A 61 -19.58 3.49 -6.79
CA ARG A 61 -20.86 3.36 -6.10
C ARG A 61 -22.01 3.31 -7.11
N GLN A 62 -22.76 2.23 -7.11
CA GLN A 62 -23.94 2.04 -7.94
C GLN A 62 -25.16 2.76 -7.35
N PRO A 63 -26.21 3.01 -8.16
CA PRO A 63 -27.44 3.70 -7.70
C PRO A 63 -28.16 3.00 -6.53
N ASN A 64 -28.04 1.67 -6.44
CA ASN A 64 -28.56 0.86 -5.34
C ASN A 64 -27.72 0.95 -4.04
N GLY A 65 -26.64 1.73 -4.04
CA GLY A 65 -25.74 1.91 -2.91
C GLY A 65 -24.59 0.91 -2.81
N ASN A 66 -24.55 -0.10 -3.68
CA ASN A 66 -23.47 -1.11 -3.67
C ASN A 66 -22.20 -0.58 -4.35
N TYR A 67 -21.04 -1.03 -3.88
CA TYR A 67 -19.76 -0.74 -4.54
C TYR A 67 -19.36 -1.88 -5.47
N LYS A 68 -18.88 -1.54 -6.67
CA LYS A 68 -18.31 -2.50 -7.63
C LYS A 68 -16.98 -1.96 -8.14
N LEU A 69 -16.06 -2.86 -8.45
CA LEU A 69 -14.83 -2.50 -9.14
C LEU A 69 -15.17 -1.83 -10.48
N ASP A 70 -14.54 -0.68 -10.75
CA ASP A 70 -14.65 0.01 -12.04
C ASP A 70 -14.05 -0.85 -13.17
N HIS A 71 -12.85 -1.37 -12.91
CA HIS A 71 -12.10 -2.22 -13.81
C HIS A 71 -11.75 -3.56 -13.17
N ALA A 72 -11.54 -4.58 -14.00
CA ALA A 72 -11.10 -5.88 -13.53
C ALA A 72 -9.68 -5.81 -12.91
N VAL A 73 -9.47 -6.53 -11.81
CA VAL A 73 -8.17 -6.61 -11.15
C VAL A 73 -7.14 -7.29 -12.06
N THR A 74 -6.01 -6.63 -12.31
CA THR A 74 -4.94 -7.13 -13.17
C THR A 74 -4.19 -8.30 -12.54
N ALA A 75 -3.45 -9.07 -13.34
CA ALA A 75 -2.62 -10.17 -12.81
C ALA A 75 -1.58 -9.67 -11.79
N THR A 76 -0.94 -8.53 -12.06
CA THR A 76 0.01 -7.89 -11.15
C THR A 76 -0.64 -7.51 -9.82
N GLN A 77 -1.82 -6.89 -9.87
CA GLN A 77 -2.58 -6.53 -8.67
C GLN A 77 -2.99 -7.77 -7.87
N LYS A 78 -3.43 -8.85 -8.52
CA LYS A 78 -3.75 -10.12 -7.84
C LYS A 78 -2.52 -10.71 -7.13
N VAL A 79 -1.35 -10.66 -7.76
CA VAL A 79 -0.10 -11.14 -7.13
C VAL A 79 0.25 -10.32 -5.89
N ILE A 80 0.10 -8.99 -5.96
CA ILE A 80 0.36 -8.09 -4.83
C ILE A 80 -0.66 -8.32 -3.71
N LEU A 81 -1.95 -8.39 -4.02
CA LEU A 81 -3.02 -8.65 -3.05
C LEU A 81 -2.83 -9.98 -2.34
N GLY A 82 -2.37 -11.02 -3.05
CA GLY A 82 -2.06 -12.32 -2.45
C GLY A 82 -0.86 -12.33 -1.49
N ALA A 83 -0.17 -11.20 -1.29
CA ALA A 83 0.87 -11.08 -0.27
C ALA A 83 0.32 -10.72 1.12
N PHE A 84 -0.91 -10.20 1.20
CA PHE A 84 -1.57 -9.73 2.43
C PHE A 84 -2.59 -10.75 2.93
#